data_AF-A0A2M7WMB4-F1
#
_entry.id   AF-A0A2M7WMB4-F1
#
_cell.length_a   1.000
_cell.length_b   1.000
_cell.length_c   1.000
_cell.angle_alpha   90.00
_cell.angle_beta   90.00
_cell.angle_gamma   90.00
#
_symmetry.space_group_name_H-M   'P 1'
#
loop_
_entity.id
_entity.type
_entity.pdbx_description
1 polymer ?
#
loop_
_entity_poly.entity_id
_entity_poly.type
_entity_poly.pdbx_seq_one_letter_code
_entity_poly.pdbx_strand_id
1 'polypeptide(L)'
;MTNNNIIKKITIANNLKHFEVKEIFELGGLEFSSSQIKAFMAGSQNKNFEKISDEQFEAFLNGFIIYSRGPVDEPTLLPRTVENFIIGLIESGNTGAIDEIRCLIEDAEDVIAKAD
;
A
#
# COMPACT_ATOMS: atom_id res chain seq x y z
N MET A 1 -18.31 -4.07 -15.04
CA MET A 1 -17.50 -4.05 -13.80
C MET A 1 -17.38 -2.58 -13.36
N THR A 2 -17.51 -2.24 -12.09
CA THR A 2 -17.43 -0.84 -11.61
C THR A 2 -16.05 -0.56 -10.97
N ASN A 3 -15.62 0.71 -10.93
CA ASN A 3 -14.36 1.11 -10.29
C ASN A 3 -14.30 0.64 -8.83
N ASN A 4 -15.40 0.79 -8.08
CA ASN A 4 -15.53 0.25 -6.73
C ASN A 4 -15.25 -1.27 -6.66
N ASN A 5 -15.75 -2.06 -7.61
CA ASN A 5 -15.49 -3.50 -7.63
C ASN A 5 -14.02 -3.82 -7.95
N ILE A 6 -13.37 -3.01 -8.78
CA ILE A 6 -11.95 -3.18 -9.10
C ILE A 6 -11.09 -2.85 -7.88
N ILE A 7 -11.33 -1.70 -7.24
CA ILE A 7 -10.60 -1.32 -6.01
C ILE A 7 -10.77 -2.40 -4.95
N LYS A 8 -12.00 -2.91 -4.71
CA LYS A 8 -12.20 -4.02 -3.74
C LYS A 8 -11.39 -5.25 -4.07
N LYS A 9 -11.31 -5.63 -5.35
CA LYS A 9 -10.50 -6.78 -5.77
C LYS A 9 -9.02 -6.54 -5.53
N ILE A 10 -8.52 -5.34 -5.81
CA ILE A 10 -7.13 -4.95 -5.53
C ILE A 10 -6.86 -4.99 -4.02
N THR A 11 -7.74 -4.41 -3.20
CA THR A 11 -7.67 -4.43 -1.74
C THR A 11 -7.58 -5.85 -1.20
N ILE A 12 -8.47 -6.75 -1.64
CA ILE A 12 -8.47 -8.15 -1.19
C ILE A 12 -7.21 -8.89 -1.68
N ALA A 13 -6.84 -8.73 -2.95
CA ALA A 13 -5.70 -9.41 -3.54
C ALA A 13 -4.36 -9.04 -2.88
N ASN A 14 -4.26 -7.81 -2.36
CA ASN A 14 -3.06 -7.30 -1.69
C ASN A 14 -3.20 -7.25 -0.17
N ASN A 15 -4.27 -7.84 0.39
CA ASN A 15 -4.57 -7.84 1.83
C ASN A 15 -4.49 -6.44 2.49
N LEU A 16 -4.94 -5.41 1.76
CA LEU A 16 -4.86 -4.03 2.22
C LEU A 16 -5.89 -3.76 3.31
N LYS A 17 -5.40 -3.20 4.42
CA LYS A 17 -6.20 -2.66 5.51
C LYS A 17 -6.85 -1.36 5.06
N HIS A 18 -7.91 -0.99 5.77
CA HIS A 18 -8.68 0.21 5.43
C HIS A 18 -7.84 1.49 5.49
N PHE A 19 -6.92 1.63 6.45
CA PHE A 19 -6.08 2.82 6.53
C PHE A 19 -5.07 2.89 5.37
N GLU A 20 -4.59 1.74 4.87
CA GLU A 20 -3.69 1.69 3.71
C GLU A 20 -4.44 2.11 2.44
N VAL A 21 -5.71 1.73 2.28
CA VAL A 21 -6.54 2.23 1.17
C VAL A 21 -6.69 3.75 1.22
N LYS A 22 -6.84 4.33 2.41
CA LYS A 22 -6.88 5.78 2.59
C LYS A 22 -5.55 6.42 2.21
N GLU A 23 -4.44 5.90 2.72
CA GLU A 23 -3.08 6.35 2.40
C GLU A 23 -2.81 6.29 0.89
N ILE A 24 -3.26 5.23 0.21
CA ILE A 24 -3.12 5.10 -1.25
C ILE A 24 -3.82 6.25 -1.99
N PHE A 25 -5.03 6.65 -1.58
CA PHE A 25 -5.67 7.82 -2.19
C PHE A 25 -4.88 9.11 -1.94
N GLU A 26 -4.33 9.27 -0.74
CA GLU A 26 -3.53 10.44 -0.35
C GLU A 26 -2.24 10.53 -1.19
N LEU A 27 -1.55 9.41 -1.39
CA LEU A 27 -0.40 9.30 -2.31
C LEU A 27 -0.78 9.63 -3.76
N GLY A 28 -2.04 9.35 -4.14
CA GLY A 28 -2.61 9.72 -5.43
C GLY A 28 -3.05 11.19 -5.55
N GLY A 29 -2.88 11.99 -4.49
CA GLY A 29 -3.24 13.40 -4.43
C GLY A 29 -4.70 13.68 -4.04
N LEU A 30 -5.46 12.69 -3.55
CA LEU A 30 -6.83 12.86 -3.07
C LEU A 30 -6.97 12.44 -1.62
N GLU A 31 -7.43 13.36 -0.76
CA GLU A 31 -7.70 13.05 0.65
C GLU A 31 -9.17 12.70 0.85
N PHE A 32 -9.43 11.59 1.53
CA PHE A 32 -10.77 11.16 1.89
C PHE A 32 -10.87 10.82 3.38
N SER A 33 -12.04 11.11 3.96
CA SER A 33 -12.35 10.68 5.32
C SER A 33 -12.50 9.16 5.40
N SER A 34 -12.27 8.59 6.60
CA SER A 34 -12.49 7.16 6.83
C SER A 34 -13.93 6.71 6.49
N SER A 35 -14.93 7.58 6.68
CA SER A 35 -16.31 7.30 6.27
C SER A 35 -16.49 7.21 4.75
N GLN A 36 -15.82 8.05 3.97
CA GLN A 36 -15.89 8.01 2.51
C GLN A 36 -15.23 6.74 1.96
N ILE A 37 -14.08 6.34 2.52
CA ILE A 37 -13.46 5.07 2.13
C ILE A 37 -14.39 3.88 2.44
N LYS A 38 -15.11 3.90 3.57
CA LYS A 38 -16.16 2.87 3.84
C LYS A 38 -17.28 2.93 2.82
N ALA A 39 -17.72 4.12 2.41
CA ALA A 39 -18.76 4.31 1.40
C ALA A 39 -18.34 3.75 0.03
N PHE A 40 -17.11 4.01 -0.39
CA PHE A 40 -16.49 3.44 -1.60
C PHE A 40 -16.39 1.91 -1.56
N MET A 41 -16.09 1.36 -0.38
CA MET A 41 -15.99 -0.08 -0.13
C MET A 41 -17.34 -0.77 0.14
N ALA A 42 -18.44 -0.03 0.33
CA ALA A 42 -19.74 -0.60 0.64
C ALA A 42 -20.35 -1.36 -0.57
N GLY A 43 -21.21 -2.35 -0.31
CA GLY A 43 -21.96 -3.03 -1.38
C GLY A 43 -22.89 -2.06 -2.11
N SER A 44 -23.17 -2.28 -3.39
CA SER A 44 -23.99 -1.36 -4.21
C SER A 44 -25.43 -1.15 -3.72
N GLN A 45 -25.94 -2.05 -2.87
CA GLN A 45 -27.26 -1.95 -2.25
C GLN A 45 -27.23 -1.26 -0.88
N ASN A 46 -26.05 -0.82 -0.41
CA ASN A 46 -25.91 -0.15 0.87
C ASN A 46 -26.32 1.32 0.74
N LYS A 47 -27.08 1.84 1.71
CA LYS A 47 -27.52 3.25 1.75
C LYS A 47 -26.37 4.26 1.76
N ASN A 48 -25.19 3.86 2.22
CA ASN A 48 -23.98 4.68 2.27
C ASN A 48 -23.06 4.39 1.08
N PHE A 49 -23.49 3.64 0.06
CA PHE A 49 -22.66 3.36 -1.10
C PHE A 49 -22.41 4.63 -1.90
N GLU A 50 -21.14 4.90 -2.18
CA GLU A 50 -20.71 6.02 -3.01
C GLU A 50 -19.92 5.49 -4.20
N LYS A 51 -20.30 5.93 -5.40
CA LYS A 51 -19.65 5.51 -6.64
C LYS A 51 -18.34 6.28 -6.79
N ILE A 52 -17.27 5.56 -7.12
CA ILE A 52 -15.96 6.15 -7.43
C ILE A 52 -15.98 6.62 -8.89
N SER A 53 -15.58 7.87 -9.13
CA SER A 53 -15.43 8.43 -10.47
C SER A 53 -14.20 7.85 -11.19
N ASP A 54 -14.02 8.15 -12.47
CA ASP A 54 -12.85 7.67 -13.19
C ASP A 54 -11.58 8.42 -12.73
N GLU A 55 -11.70 9.71 -12.41
CA GLU A 55 -10.61 10.54 -11.87
C GLU A 55 -10.17 10.06 -10.47
N GLN A 56 -11.12 9.70 -9.61
CA GLN A 56 -10.82 9.13 -8.31
C GLN A 56 -10.15 7.76 -8.43
N PHE A 57 -10.57 6.96 -9.42
CA PHE A 57 -9.96 5.66 -9.67
C PHE A 57 -8.53 5.80 -10.22
N GLU A 58 -8.29 6.76 -11.11
CA GLU A 58 -6.95 7.10 -11.59
C GLU A 58 -6.03 7.51 -10.44
N ALA A 59 -6.49 8.42 -9.57
CA ALA A 59 -5.75 8.83 -8.38
C ALA A 59 -5.39 7.62 -7.50
N PHE A 60 -6.34 6.71 -7.25
CA PHE A 60 -6.07 5.48 -6.50
C PHE A 60 -4.96 4.64 -7.15
N LEU A 61 -4.99 4.45 -8.48
CA LEU A 61 -3.98 3.64 -9.18
C LEU A 61 -2.60 4.29 -9.15
N ASN A 62 -2.51 5.62 -9.32
CA ASN A 62 -1.26 6.37 -9.21
C ASN A 62 -0.68 6.25 -7.80
N GLY A 63 -1.52 6.44 -6.78
CA GLY A 63 -1.12 6.24 -5.40
C GLY A 63 -0.74 4.80 -5.08
N PHE A 64 -1.38 3.81 -5.70
CA PHE A 64 -1.07 2.39 -5.50
C PHE A 64 0.29 2.01 -6.08
N ILE A 65 0.68 2.63 -7.20
CA ILE A 65 2.03 2.51 -7.77
C ILE A 65 3.05 3.03 -6.76
N ILE A 66 2.84 4.24 -6.22
CA ILE A 66 3.75 4.85 -5.23
C ILE A 66 3.82 4.00 -3.96
N TYR A 67 2.67 3.54 -3.45
CA TYR A 67 2.59 2.68 -2.27
C TYR A 67 3.41 1.38 -2.45
N SER A 68 3.33 0.77 -3.63
CA SER A 68 3.92 -0.54 -3.90
C SER A 68 5.38 -0.49 -4.34
N ARG A 69 5.76 0.52 -5.11
CA ARG A 69 7.08 0.63 -5.76
C ARG A 69 7.96 1.74 -5.20
N GLY A 70 7.39 2.64 -4.40
CA GLY A 70 8.03 3.88 -3.99
C GLY A 70 7.84 5.01 -5.01
N PRO A 71 8.08 6.25 -4.59
CA PRO A 71 8.08 7.42 -5.47
C PRO A 71 9.24 7.36 -6.48
N VAL A 72 8.97 7.78 -7.71
CA VAL A 72 10.00 7.82 -8.79
C VAL A 72 11.10 8.85 -8.47
N ASP A 73 10.71 9.96 -7.86
CA ASP A 73 11.61 11.10 -7.60
C ASP A 73 12.53 10.86 -6.38
N GLU A 74 12.18 9.89 -5.52
CA GLU A 74 12.94 9.54 -4.32
C GLU A 74 13.22 8.02 -4.27
N PRO A 75 14.09 7.50 -5.15
CA PRO A 75 14.31 6.06 -5.31
C PRO A 75 14.96 5.38 -4.10
N THR A 76 15.52 6.17 -3.16
CA THR A 76 16.10 5.68 -1.91
C THR A 76 15.07 5.47 -0.82
N LEU A 77 13.83 5.93 -0.99
CA LEU A 77 12.78 5.75 0.00
C LEU A 77 12.21 4.33 -0.11
N LEU A 78 12.14 3.62 1.02
CA LEU A 78 11.55 2.28 1.04
C LEU A 78 10.06 2.37 0.64
N PRO A 79 9.58 1.50 -0.27
CA PRO A 79 8.16 1.44 -0.59
C PRO A 79 7.32 1.16 0.66
N ARG A 80 6.16 1.81 0.78
CA ARG A 80 5.27 1.67 1.96
C ARG A 80 4.86 0.23 2.22
N THR A 81 4.66 -0.58 1.17
CA THR A 81 4.39 -2.01 1.34
C THR A 81 5.50 -2.74 2.11
N VAL A 82 6.77 -2.43 1.83
CA VAL A 82 7.92 -3.06 2.49
C VAL A 82 8.02 -2.58 3.93
N GLU A 83 7.87 -1.27 4.15
CA GLU A 83 7.89 -0.69 5.48
C GLU A 83 6.78 -1.25 6.38
N ASN A 84 5.53 -1.27 5.90
CA ASN A 84 4.38 -1.80 6.64
C ASN A 84 4.53 -3.30 6.94
N PHE A 85 5.16 -4.06 6.04
CA PHE A 85 5.47 -5.46 6.28
C PHE A 85 6.48 -5.63 7.43
N ILE A 86 7.58 -4.87 7.41
CA ILE A 86 8.61 -4.90 8.46
C ILE A 86 8.00 -4.47 9.81
N ILE A 87 7.22 -3.38 9.83
CA ILE A 87 6.49 -2.93 11.04
C ILE A 87 5.59 -4.05 11.56
N GLY A 88 4.83 -4.72 10.68
CA GLY A 88 3.99 -5.84 11.07
C GLY A 88 4.75 -7.02 11.68
N LEU A 89 5.96 -7.32 11.20
CA LEU A 89 6.83 -8.34 11.81
C LEU A 89 7.30 -7.92 13.21
N ILE A 90 7.65 -6.64 13.38
CA ILE A 90 8.07 -6.08 14.68
C ILE A 90 6.91 -6.14 15.68
N GLU A 91 5.73 -5.66 15.29
CA GLU A 91 4.54 -5.64 16.14
C GLU A 91 4.08 -7.06 16.54
N SER A 92 4.24 -8.03 15.65
CA SER A 92 3.90 -9.44 15.93
C SER A 92 4.99 -10.18 16.74
N GLY A 93 6.15 -9.55 16.97
CA GLY A 93 7.27 -10.17 17.68
C GLY A 93 7.91 -11.31 16.91
N ASN A 94 7.79 -11.34 15.58
CA ASN A 94 8.39 -12.38 14.74
C ASN A 94 9.89 -12.13 14.52
N THR A 95 10.67 -12.28 15.58
CA THR A 95 12.11 -11.95 15.58
C THR A 95 12.92 -12.81 14.62
N GLY A 96 12.51 -14.05 14.36
CA GLY A 96 13.20 -14.93 13.41
C GLY A 96 13.19 -14.38 11.97
N ALA A 97 12.03 -13.89 11.50
CA ALA A 97 11.94 -13.27 10.19
C ALA A 97 12.74 -11.96 10.11
N ILE A 98 12.78 -11.18 11.20
CA ILE A 98 13.56 -9.95 11.28
C ILE A 98 15.07 -10.24 11.22
N ASP A 99 15.54 -11.24 11.95
CA ASP A 99 16.94 -11.67 11.92
C ASP A 99 17.34 -12.17 10.52
N GLU A 100 16.46 -12.91 9.83
CA GLU A 100 16.71 -13.35 8.45
C GLU A 100 16.81 -12.15 7.48
N ILE A 101 15.91 -11.18 7.60
CA ILE A 101 15.98 -9.93 6.82
C ILE A 101 17.29 -9.19 7.09
N ARG A 102 17.72 -9.09 8.37
CA ARG A 102 19.00 -8.47 8.72
C ARG A 102 20.17 -9.17 8.04
N CYS A 103 20.24 -10.49 8.13
CA CYS A 103 21.30 -11.27 7.47
C CYS A 103 21.34 -11.04 5.95
N LEU A 104 20.17 -10.99 5.29
CA LEU A 104 20.10 -10.72 3.86
C LEU A 104 20.61 -9.31 3.49
N ILE A 105 20.40 -8.33 4.36
CA ILE A 105 20.91 -6.96 4.16
C ILE A 105 22.43 -6.95 4.33
N GLU A 106 22.95 -7.59 5.38
CA GLU A 106 24.40 -7.71 5.61
C GLU A 106 25.10 -8.40 4.42
N ASP A 107 24.53 -9.49 3.90
CA ASP A 107 25.04 -10.18 2.70
C ASP A 107 25.03 -9.27 1.46
N ALA A 108 24.00 -8.44 1.28
CA ALA A 108 23.91 -7.50 0.17
C ALA A 108 24.96 -6.37 0.27
N GLU A 109 25.17 -5.82 1.46
CA GLU A 109 26.22 -4.82 1.73
C GLU A 109 27.62 -5.37 1.41
N ASP A 110 27.87 -6.63 1.79
CA ASP A 110 29.10 -7.35 1.53
C ASP A 110 29.40 -7.51 0.02
N VAL A 111 28.36 -7.70 -0.80
CA VAL A 111 28.48 -7.79 -2.26
C VAL A 111 28.78 -6.42 -2.86
N ILE A 112 28.11 -5.38 -2.39
CA ILE A 112 28.33 -4.00 -2.86
C ILE A 112 29.76 -3.55 -2.52
N ALA A 113 30.22 -3.80 -1.29
CA ALA A 113 31.57 -3.43 -0.84
C ALA A 113 32.71 -4.15 -1.56
N LYS A 114 32.45 -5.32 -2.18
CA LYS A 114 33.43 -6.08 -2.98
C LYS A 114 33.41 -5.70 -4.47
N ALA A 115 32.43 -4.92 -4.91
CA ALA A 115 32.29 -4.46 -6.30
C ALA A 115 33.03 -3.14 -6.59
N ASP A 116 33.42 -2.42 -5.53
CA ASP A 116 34.28 -1.22 -5.56
C ASP A 116 35.76 -1.57 -5.31
#